data_AF-A0A8S3HXZ1-F1
#
_entry.id   AF-A0A8S3HXZ1-F1
#
_cell.length_a   1.000
_cell.length_b   1.000
_cell.length_c   1.000
_cell.angle_alpha   90.00
_cell.angle_beta   90.00
_cell.angle_gamma   90.00
#
_symmetry.space_group_name_H-M   'P 1'
#
loop_
_entity.id
_entity.type
_entity.pdbx_description
1 polymer ?
#
loop_
_entity_poly.entity_id
_entity_poly.type
_entity_poly.pdbx_seq_one_letter_code
_entity_poly.pdbx_strand_id
1 'polypeptide(L)'
;STPYRFIGYFSKQVNQHAQQTINNVSCLFILPPFTQHQEYNQLLIAFSYFLVRSNAPENLIHSSPARPLDILSLSAFRIYWCDIIFDYIINHNQSSIKNITLDALARQTFIHPRDILLSLYSNGSIVSHPTDKSCVYLRNNSRPSTTSLTHLQIIKKLYMNFKSTDTHEENTVTISNNK
;
A
#
# COMPACT_ATOMS: atom_id res chain seq x y z
N SER A 1 -19.31 -26.58 -14.05
CA SER A 1 -18.44 -25.55 -13.45
C SER A 1 -19.18 -24.23 -13.48
N THR A 2 -19.06 -23.41 -12.43
CA THR A 2 -19.59 -22.03 -12.47
C THR A 2 -18.71 -21.18 -13.39
N PRO A 3 -19.27 -20.41 -14.33
CA PRO A 3 -18.49 -19.59 -15.24
C PRO A 3 -17.82 -18.44 -14.49
N TYR A 4 -16.57 -18.12 -14.85
CA TYR A 4 -15.89 -16.93 -14.34
C TYR A 4 -16.62 -15.68 -14.81
N ARG A 5 -16.84 -14.74 -13.89
CA ARG A 5 -17.48 -13.46 -14.18
C ARG A 5 -16.45 -12.34 -14.07
N PHE A 6 -16.36 -11.53 -15.10
CA PHE A 6 -15.56 -10.30 -15.04
C PHE A 6 -16.19 -9.33 -14.04
N ILE A 7 -15.37 -8.76 -13.15
CA ILE A 7 -15.81 -7.84 -12.09
C ILE A 7 -15.23 -6.44 -12.30
N GLY A 8 -13.95 -6.38 -12.68
CA GLY A 8 -13.23 -5.13 -12.88
C GLY A 8 -11.77 -5.36 -13.21
N TYR A 9 -11.04 -4.28 -13.42
CA TYR A 9 -9.62 -4.29 -13.76
C TYR A 9 -8.94 -3.01 -13.30
N PHE A 10 -7.60 -3.03 -13.31
CA PHE A 10 -6.83 -1.80 -13.43
C PHE A 10 -5.87 -1.90 -14.61
N SER A 11 -5.52 -0.76 -15.19
CA SER A 11 -4.45 -0.67 -16.19
C SER A 11 -3.17 -0.12 -15.56
N LYS A 12 -2.00 -0.44 -16.13
CA LYS A 12 -0.68 0.04 -15.69
C LYS A 12 0.15 0.40 -16.92
N GLN A 13 0.89 1.51 -16.86
CA GLN A 13 1.85 1.86 -17.91
C GLN A 13 3.05 0.91 -17.87
N VAL A 14 3.46 0.47 -19.06
CA VAL A 14 4.68 -0.33 -19.24
C VAL A 14 5.87 0.63 -19.37
N ASN A 15 7.07 0.20 -18.97
CA ASN A 15 8.35 0.94 -19.11
C ASN A 15 8.58 2.15 -18.19
N GLN A 16 8.27 2.02 -16.90
CA GLN A 16 8.58 3.07 -15.89
C GLN A 16 9.86 2.77 -15.08
N HIS A 17 10.73 1.87 -15.56
CA HIS A 17 11.83 1.28 -14.79
C HIS A 17 12.95 2.26 -14.38
N ALA A 18 13.04 3.43 -15.01
CA ALA A 18 14.06 4.43 -14.69
C ALA A 18 13.68 5.37 -13.53
N GLN A 19 12.46 5.24 -12.97
CA GLN A 19 11.93 6.19 -11.99
C GLN A 19 11.94 5.63 -10.56
N GLN A 20 12.31 6.46 -9.59
CA GLN A 20 12.20 6.15 -8.15
C GLN A 20 10.73 6.08 -7.66
N THR A 21 9.82 6.62 -8.47
CA THR A 21 8.37 6.61 -8.27
C THR A 21 7.70 6.11 -9.55
N ILE A 22 6.78 5.15 -9.43
CA ILE A 22 6.00 4.67 -10.59
C ILE A 22 4.50 4.78 -10.37
N ASN A 23 3.76 4.75 -11.47
CA ASN A 23 2.32 4.61 -11.43
C ASN A 23 1.94 3.13 -11.30
N ASN A 24 1.46 2.72 -10.12
CA ASN A 24 0.98 1.36 -9.92
C ASN A 24 -0.36 1.11 -10.65
N VAL A 25 -1.17 2.16 -10.81
CA VAL A 25 -2.45 2.14 -11.50
C VAL A 25 -2.59 3.37 -12.39
N SER A 26 -2.99 3.17 -13.64
CA SER A 26 -3.35 4.23 -14.59
C SER A 26 -4.86 4.46 -14.66
N CYS A 27 -5.65 3.39 -14.61
CA CYS A 27 -7.11 3.43 -14.51
C CYS A 27 -7.56 2.31 -13.59
N LEU A 28 -8.53 2.57 -12.72
CA LEU A 28 -9.21 1.58 -11.89
C LEU A 28 -10.67 1.53 -12.30
N PHE A 29 -11.19 0.33 -12.58
CA PHE A 29 -12.56 0.16 -13.02
C PHE A 29 -13.20 -1.06 -12.37
N ILE A 30 -14.41 -0.87 -11.86
CA ILE A 30 -15.31 -1.92 -11.39
C ILE A 30 -16.62 -1.78 -12.16
N LEU A 31 -17.20 -2.89 -12.62
CA LEU A 31 -18.49 -2.85 -13.31
C LEU A 31 -19.59 -2.31 -12.37
N PRO A 32 -20.56 -1.53 -12.89
CA PRO A 32 -21.62 -0.92 -12.09
C PRO A 32 -22.38 -1.85 -11.12
N PRO A 33 -22.69 -3.12 -11.45
CA PRO A 33 -23.36 -4.02 -10.51
C PRO A 33 -22.54 -4.35 -9.25
N PHE A 34 -21.22 -4.14 -9.32
CA PHE A 34 -20.27 -4.49 -8.26
C PHE A 34 -19.68 -3.27 -7.55
N THR A 35 -19.98 -2.04 -7.97
CA THR A 35 -19.38 -0.82 -7.38
C THR A 35 -19.75 -0.62 -5.91
N GLN A 36 -20.89 -1.15 -5.48
CA GLN A 36 -21.31 -1.18 -4.07
C GLN A 36 -20.46 -2.12 -3.19
N HIS A 37 -19.72 -3.06 -3.79
CA HIS A 37 -18.83 -3.96 -3.07
C HIS A 37 -17.43 -3.37 -3.00
N GLN A 38 -17.20 -2.58 -1.95
CA GLN A 38 -15.91 -1.92 -1.71
C GLN A 38 -14.72 -2.90 -1.72
N GLU A 39 -14.95 -4.16 -1.35
CA GLU A 39 -13.91 -5.20 -1.26
C GLU A 39 -13.19 -5.45 -2.61
N TYR A 40 -13.90 -5.34 -3.74
CA TYR A 40 -13.28 -5.53 -5.05
C TYR A 40 -12.30 -4.41 -5.39
N ASN A 41 -12.63 -3.17 -5.02
CA ASN A 41 -11.69 -2.06 -5.15
C ASN A 41 -10.45 -2.30 -4.27
N GLN A 42 -10.67 -2.69 -3.01
CA GLN A 42 -9.55 -2.98 -2.09
C GLN A 42 -8.66 -4.11 -2.60
N LEU A 43 -9.26 -5.15 -3.18
CA LEU A 43 -8.53 -6.27 -3.77
C LEU A 43 -7.68 -5.83 -4.97
N LEU A 44 -8.26 -5.08 -5.92
CA LEU A 44 -7.52 -4.59 -7.09
C LEU A 44 -6.39 -3.64 -6.69
N ILE A 45 -6.64 -2.74 -5.73
CA ILE A 45 -5.62 -1.82 -5.21
C ILE A 45 -4.50 -2.61 -4.52
N ALA A 46 -4.84 -3.53 -3.62
CA ALA A 46 -3.88 -4.39 -2.94
C ALA A 46 -3.03 -5.19 -3.94
N PHE A 47 -3.67 -5.72 -4.99
CA PHE A 47 -2.98 -6.45 -6.04
C PHE A 47 -2.04 -5.54 -6.85
N SER A 48 -2.41 -4.29 -7.11
CA SER A 48 -1.51 -3.36 -7.81
C SER A 48 -0.23 -3.08 -7.02
N TYR A 49 -0.32 -2.88 -5.69
CA TYR A 49 0.84 -2.74 -4.81
C TYR A 49 1.64 -4.04 -4.67
N PHE A 50 0.96 -5.19 -4.68
CA PHE A 50 1.63 -6.49 -4.73
C PHE A 50 2.49 -6.63 -5.98
N LEU A 51 1.95 -6.32 -7.17
CA LEU A 51 2.72 -6.38 -8.42
C LEU A 51 3.93 -5.43 -8.42
N VAL A 52 3.79 -4.25 -7.82
CA VAL A 52 4.92 -3.34 -7.61
C VAL A 52 5.96 -4.03 -6.74
N ARG A 53 5.60 -4.56 -5.58
CA ARG A 53 6.58 -5.18 -4.67
C ARG A 53 7.28 -6.40 -5.29
N SER A 54 6.58 -7.21 -6.08
CA SER A 54 7.15 -8.43 -6.67
C SER A 54 8.00 -8.20 -7.92
N ASN A 55 7.77 -7.10 -8.65
CA ASN A 55 8.41 -6.86 -9.96
C ASN A 55 9.10 -5.49 -10.04
N ALA A 56 9.26 -4.79 -8.91
CA ALA A 56 9.88 -3.48 -8.89
C ALA A 56 11.37 -3.60 -9.21
N PRO A 57 11.92 -2.65 -10.00
CA PRO A 57 13.36 -2.52 -10.11
C PRO A 57 13.95 -2.08 -8.75
N GLU A 58 15.21 -2.44 -8.49
CA GLU A 58 15.88 -2.20 -7.19
C GLU A 58 15.87 -0.73 -6.74
N ASN A 59 15.83 0.20 -7.70
CA ASN A 59 15.81 1.64 -7.46
C ASN A 59 14.42 2.20 -7.11
N LEU A 60 13.36 1.38 -7.11
CA LEU A 60 12.02 1.85 -6.80
C LEU A 60 11.84 2.07 -5.30
N ILE A 61 11.43 3.27 -4.92
CA ILE A 61 11.24 3.64 -3.51
C ILE A 61 9.75 3.56 -3.13
N HIS A 62 8.86 3.97 -4.04
CA HIS A 62 7.42 4.03 -3.77
C HIS A 62 6.60 4.14 -5.07
N SER A 63 5.29 4.07 -4.96
CA SER A 63 4.33 4.15 -6.06
C SER A 63 3.08 4.94 -5.68
N SER A 64 2.44 5.52 -6.69
CA SER A 64 1.22 6.32 -6.57
C SER A 64 0.30 5.99 -7.74
N PRO A 65 -1.03 6.06 -7.61
CA PRO A 65 -1.91 6.04 -8.77
C PRO A 65 -1.65 7.24 -9.69
N ALA A 66 -1.86 7.05 -10.99
CA ALA A 66 -1.85 8.12 -11.98
C ALA A 66 -2.95 9.14 -11.67
N ARG A 67 -2.69 10.40 -12.00
CA ARG A 67 -3.61 11.51 -11.76
C ARG A 67 -4.14 12.06 -13.09
N PRO A 68 -5.36 12.63 -13.10
CA PRO A 68 -6.29 12.79 -11.98
C PRO A 68 -7.03 11.48 -11.63
N LEU A 69 -7.31 11.28 -10.34
CA LEU A 69 -8.22 10.24 -9.86
C LEU A 69 -9.64 10.79 -9.74
N ASP A 70 -10.64 9.97 -10.02
CA ASP A 70 -12.02 10.30 -9.68
C ASP A 70 -12.26 10.18 -8.16
N ILE A 71 -13.36 10.76 -7.69
CA ILE A 71 -13.68 10.83 -6.25
C ILE A 71 -13.81 9.42 -5.66
N LEU A 72 -14.42 8.50 -6.40
CA LEU A 72 -14.66 7.13 -5.95
C LEU A 72 -13.36 6.34 -5.81
N SER A 73 -12.48 6.36 -6.82
CA SER A 73 -11.19 5.68 -6.74
C SER A 73 -10.32 6.31 -5.66
N LEU A 74 -10.28 7.64 -5.54
CA LEU A 74 -9.52 8.31 -4.49
C LEU A 74 -9.99 7.89 -3.09
N SER A 75 -11.30 7.75 -2.88
CA SER A 75 -11.85 7.23 -1.62
C SER A 75 -11.39 5.80 -1.35
N ALA A 76 -11.43 4.93 -2.36
CA ALA A 76 -10.98 3.55 -2.22
C ALA A 76 -9.47 3.45 -1.89
N PHE A 77 -8.62 4.25 -2.56
CA PHE A 77 -7.19 4.34 -2.27
C PHE A 77 -6.93 4.82 -0.85
N ARG A 78 -7.66 5.83 -0.37
CA ARG A 78 -7.50 6.34 1.01
C ARG A 78 -7.82 5.29 2.06
N ILE A 79 -8.87 4.49 1.84
CA ILE A 79 -9.21 3.40 2.76
C ILE A 79 -8.08 2.38 2.81
N TYR A 80 -7.61 1.93 1.64
CA TYR A 80 -6.47 1.01 1.54
C TYR A 80 -5.22 1.57 2.25
N TRP A 81 -4.86 2.82 1.95
CA TRP A 81 -3.68 3.46 2.53
C TRP A 81 -3.80 3.58 4.04
N CYS A 82 -4.93 4.05 4.56
CA CYS A 82 -5.16 4.13 6.00
C CYS A 82 -4.97 2.76 6.68
N ASP A 83 -5.55 1.69 6.13
CA ASP A 83 -5.45 0.35 6.70
C ASP A 83 -3.99 -0.11 6.78
N ILE A 84 -3.22 0.06 5.70
CA ILE A 84 -1.79 -0.31 5.65
C ILE A 84 -0.95 0.56 6.59
N ILE A 85 -1.20 1.88 6.62
CA ILE A 85 -0.45 2.83 7.45
C ILE A 85 -0.69 2.52 8.94
N PHE A 86 -1.94 2.29 9.35
CA PHE A 86 -2.24 1.97 10.74
C PHE A 86 -1.72 0.59 11.15
N ASP A 87 -1.82 -0.43 10.30
CA ASP A 87 -1.22 -1.74 10.58
C ASP A 87 0.29 -1.61 10.79
N TYR A 88 0.99 -0.85 9.94
CA TYR A 88 2.41 -0.55 10.12
C TYR A 88 2.68 0.15 11.46
N ILE A 89 1.97 1.24 11.75
CA ILE A 89 2.16 2.02 12.98
C ILE A 89 1.93 1.16 14.23
N ILE A 90 0.85 0.38 14.27
CA ILE A 90 0.50 -0.46 15.42
C ILE A 90 1.57 -1.53 15.65
N ASN A 91 2.07 -2.15 14.59
CA ASN A 91 3.09 -3.20 14.68
C ASN A 91 4.46 -2.64 15.08
N HIS A 92 4.77 -1.38 14.73
CA HIS A 92 6.06 -0.74 15.05
C HIS A 92 6.07 0.08 16.35
N ASN A 93 4.90 0.50 16.88
CA ASN A 93 4.78 1.25 18.14
C ASN A 93 4.80 0.38 19.40
N GLN A 94 4.93 -0.95 19.29
CA GLN A 94 5.00 -1.85 20.46
C GLN A 94 6.27 -1.63 21.30
N SER A 95 7.29 -0.96 20.76
CA SER A 95 8.47 -0.52 21.50
C SER A 95 8.43 1.01 21.67
N SER A 96 8.00 1.44 22.86
CA SER A 96 7.67 2.79 23.35
C SER A 96 8.59 3.99 23.01
N ILE A 97 9.63 3.86 22.18
CA ILE A 97 10.74 4.85 22.11
C ILE A 97 11.10 5.27 20.67
N LYS A 98 10.59 4.61 19.61
CA LYS A 98 11.02 4.92 18.23
C LYS A 98 10.03 5.81 17.48
N ASN A 99 10.49 7.00 17.11
CA ASN A 99 9.82 7.85 16.12
C ASN A 99 9.79 7.12 14.77
N ILE A 100 8.60 6.95 14.20
CA ILE A 100 8.43 6.43 12.83
C ILE A 100 8.72 7.56 11.84
N THR A 101 9.69 7.36 10.95
CA THR A 101 9.96 8.33 9.88
C THR A 101 9.05 8.08 8.67
N LEU A 102 8.64 9.16 8.01
CA LEU A 102 7.80 9.08 6.80
C LEU A 102 8.47 8.28 5.68
N ASP A 103 9.79 8.39 5.57
CA ASP A 103 10.62 7.70 4.59
C ASP A 103 10.67 6.19 4.85
N ALA A 104 10.82 5.76 6.11
CA ALA A 104 10.75 4.34 6.46
C ALA A 104 9.36 3.75 6.17
N LEU A 105 8.30 4.50 6.50
CA LEU A 105 6.92 4.11 6.21
C LEU A 105 6.67 3.99 4.69
N ALA A 106 7.14 4.96 3.90
CA ALA A 106 7.00 4.96 2.45
C ALA A 106 7.73 3.78 1.81
N ARG A 107 8.98 3.51 2.22
CA ARG A 107 9.74 2.34 1.72
C ARG A 107 9.10 1.02 2.08
N GLN A 108 8.60 0.86 3.31
CA GLN A 108 7.98 -0.41 3.71
C GLN A 108 6.66 -0.66 2.97
N THR A 109 5.83 0.38 2.86
CA THR A 109 4.48 0.26 2.31
C THR A 109 4.44 0.40 0.78
N PHE A 110 5.52 0.90 0.18
CA PHE A 110 5.58 1.36 -1.22
C PHE A 110 4.58 2.48 -1.56
N ILE A 111 3.98 3.13 -0.56
CA ILE A 111 3.05 4.25 -0.78
C ILE A 111 3.85 5.54 -0.85
N HIS A 112 3.54 6.38 -1.83
CA HIS A 112 4.20 7.68 -1.97
C HIS A 112 4.01 8.56 -0.70
N PRO A 113 5.05 9.24 -0.19
CA PRO A 113 4.97 10.06 1.03
C PRO A 113 3.82 11.07 1.06
N ARG A 114 3.56 11.74 -0.07
CA ARG A 114 2.41 12.64 -0.24
C ARG A 114 1.07 11.95 0.03
N ASP A 115 0.88 10.72 -0.44
CA ASP A 115 -0.38 10.01 -0.31
C ASP A 115 -0.59 9.52 1.13
N ILE A 116 0.49 9.15 1.81
CA ILE A 116 0.50 8.88 3.26
C ILE A 116 0.01 10.10 4.03
N LEU A 117 0.66 11.26 3.83
CA LEU A 117 0.32 12.49 4.53
C LEU A 117 -1.12 12.93 4.25
N LEU A 118 -1.54 12.88 2.98
CA LEU A 118 -2.90 13.26 2.60
C LEU A 118 -3.95 12.33 3.21
N SER A 119 -3.67 11.03 3.30
CA SER A 119 -4.58 10.05 3.90
C SER A 119 -4.74 10.28 5.40
N LEU A 120 -3.62 10.45 6.11
CA LEU A 120 -3.63 10.73 7.54
C LEU A 120 -4.31 12.07 7.86
N TYR A 121 -4.05 13.10 7.05
CA TYR A 121 -4.69 14.41 7.19
C TYR A 121 -6.20 14.32 6.96
N SER A 122 -6.62 13.69 5.85
CA SER A 122 -8.03 13.55 5.48
C SER A 122 -8.82 12.72 6.50
N ASN A 123 -8.16 11.78 7.18
CA ASN A 123 -8.76 10.98 8.24
C ASN A 123 -8.73 11.67 9.63
N GLY A 124 -8.17 12.88 9.73
CA GLY A 124 -8.08 13.63 11.00
C GLY A 124 -7.15 12.99 12.03
N SER A 125 -6.24 12.15 11.57
CA SER A 125 -5.36 11.31 12.41
C SER A 125 -4.04 11.97 12.76
N ILE A 126 -3.66 13.04 12.06
CA ILE A 126 -2.42 13.79 12.34
C ILE A 126 -2.70 15.22 12.78
N VAL A 127 -1.82 15.72 13.63
CA VAL A 127 -1.75 17.11 14.08
C VAL A 127 -0.33 17.62 13.81
N SER A 128 -0.20 18.79 13.19
CA SER A 128 1.10 19.42 12.98
C SER A 128 1.72 19.81 14.32
N HIS A 129 3.02 19.61 14.46
CA HIS A 129 3.74 20.12 15.63
C HIS A 129 3.66 21.67 15.63
N PRO A 130 3.41 22.33 16.78
CA PRO A 130 3.21 23.78 16.85
C PRO A 130 4.38 24.62 16.32
N THR A 131 5.62 24.21 16.62
CA THR A 131 6.85 24.91 16.23
C THR A 131 7.63 24.22 15.12
N ASP A 132 7.71 22.89 15.12
CA ASP A 132 8.49 22.13 14.15
C ASP A 132 7.65 21.66 12.94
N LYS A 133 7.82 22.28 11.79
CA LYS A 133 7.09 21.89 10.56
C LYS A 133 7.55 20.54 9.98
N SER A 134 8.65 19.97 10.44
CA SER A 134 9.18 18.68 9.97
C SER A 134 8.53 17.47 10.66
N CYS A 135 7.76 17.69 11.73
CA CYS A 135 7.15 16.64 12.53
C CYS A 135 5.61 16.73 12.57
N VAL A 136 4.97 15.57 12.59
CA VAL A 136 3.53 15.44 12.82
C VAL A 136 3.27 14.40 13.91
N TYR A 137 2.25 14.65 14.72
CA TYR A 137 1.82 13.75 15.78
C TYR A 137 0.56 13.01 15.38
N LEU A 138 0.48 11.72 15.75
CA LEU A 138 -0.74 10.94 15.62
C LEU A 138 -1.70 11.26 16.76
N ARG A 139 -2.98 11.43 16.45
CA ARG A 139 -4.03 11.65 17.44
C ARG A 139 -4.39 10.31 18.10
N ASN A 140 -4.39 10.25 19.43
CA ASN A 140 -4.62 9.00 20.19
C ASN A 140 -5.98 8.32 19.94
N ASN A 141 -6.96 9.04 19.39
CA ASN A 141 -8.32 8.54 19.14
C ASN A 141 -8.59 8.13 17.70
N SER A 142 -7.62 8.20 16.80
CA SER A 142 -7.79 7.69 15.43
C SER A 142 -7.64 6.17 15.42
N ARG A 143 -8.59 5.46 16.03
CA ARG A 143 -8.87 4.09 15.60
C ARG A 143 -9.49 4.18 14.21
N PRO A 144 -8.99 3.45 13.20
CA PRO A 144 -9.83 3.19 12.04
C PRO A 144 -11.11 2.53 12.58
N SER A 145 -12.27 3.08 12.19
CA SER A 145 -13.56 2.43 12.41
C SER A 145 -13.42 0.97 11.98
N THR A 146 -14.03 0.07 12.73
CA THR A 146 -13.96 -1.41 12.67
C THR A 146 -14.50 -1.99 11.36
N THR A 147 -14.12 -1.43 10.21
CA THR A 147 -14.54 -1.84 8.88
C THR A 147 -13.65 -2.98 8.42
N SER A 148 -14.00 -4.13 9.02
CA SER A 148 -13.75 -5.50 8.61
C SER A 148 -12.31 -6.02 8.65
N LEU A 149 -12.02 -6.73 9.75
CA LEU A 149 -10.96 -7.74 9.87
C LEU A 149 -10.82 -8.63 8.61
N THR A 150 -11.87 -8.83 7.81
CA THR A 150 -11.84 -9.63 6.58
C THR A 150 -10.95 -9.06 5.47
N HIS A 151 -10.88 -7.73 5.28
CA HIS A 151 -10.08 -7.14 4.19
C HIS A 151 -8.59 -7.26 4.47
N LEU A 152 -8.16 -6.88 5.67
CA LEU A 152 -6.79 -7.08 6.13
C LEU A 152 -6.43 -8.57 6.18
N GLN A 153 -7.35 -9.46 6.54
CA GLN A 153 -7.10 -10.91 6.49
C GLN A 153 -6.91 -11.42 5.06
N ILE A 154 -7.69 -10.94 4.07
CA ILE A 154 -7.50 -11.31 2.66
C ILE A 154 -6.18 -10.76 2.13
N ILE A 155 -5.85 -9.49 2.41
CA ILE A 155 -4.57 -8.87 2.04
C ILE A 155 -3.41 -9.63 2.69
N LYS A 156 -3.49 -9.93 3.99
CA LYS A 156 -2.49 -10.73 4.70
C LYS A 156 -2.41 -12.16 4.17
N LYS A 157 -3.52 -12.77 3.75
CA LYS A 157 -3.53 -14.12 3.16
C LYS A 157 -2.91 -14.15 1.77
N LEU A 158 -3.19 -13.16 0.92
CA LEU A 158 -2.48 -12.96 -0.35
C LEU A 158 -0.98 -12.77 -0.12
N TYR A 159 -0.61 -11.99 0.90
CA TYR A 159 0.78 -11.73 1.26
C TYR A 159 1.50 -12.96 1.85
N MET A 160 0.85 -13.72 2.74
CA MET A 160 1.43 -14.90 3.41
C MET A 160 1.52 -16.12 2.49
N ASN A 161 0.52 -16.34 1.64
CA ASN A 161 0.55 -17.45 0.67
C ASN A 161 1.67 -17.31 -0.36
N PHE A 162 2.09 -16.08 -0.67
CA PHE A 162 3.25 -15.83 -1.53
C PHE A 162 4.58 -16.11 -0.80
N LYS A 163 4.69 -15.72 0.48
CA LYS A 163 5.91 -15.99 1.26
C LYS A 163 6.17 -17.50 1.46
N SER A 164 5.14 -18.33 1.41
CA SER A 164 5.26 -19.80 1.42
C SER A 164 5.62 -20.42 0.07
N THR A 165 5.49 -19.69 -1.05
CA THR A 165 5.91 -20.19 -2.37
C THR A 165 7.36 -19.86 -2.71
N ASP A 166 8.00 -18.95 -1.95
CA ASP A 166 9.41 -18.59 -2.11
C ASP A 166 10.38 -19.49 -1.31
N THR A 167 9.88 -20.50 -0.57
CA THR A 167 10.73 -21.54 0.03
C THR A 167 10.94 -22.70 -0.94
N HIS A 168 11.55 -22.42 -2.09
CA HIS A 168 12.43 -23.39 -2.73
C HIS A 168 13.83 -22.82 -2.61
N GLU A 169 14.51 -23.23 -1.53
CA GLU A 169 15.95 -23.06 -1.39
C GLU A 169 16.64 -23.78 -2.55
N GLU A 170 16.98 -23.02 -3.60
CA GLU A 170 18.04 -23.43 -4.51
C GLU A 170 19.38 -23.23 -3.80
N ASN A 171 20.00 -24.37 -3.53
CA ASN A 171 21.36 -24.53 -3.09
C ASN A 171 22.36 -23.81 -4.02
N THR A 172 23.39 -23.20 -3.42
CA THR A 172 24.70 -22.77 -3.98
C THR A 172 24.66 -21.55 -4.92
N VAL A 173 25.56 -20.54 -4.85
CA VAL A 173 27.04 -20.58 -4.87
C VAL A 173 27.63 -19.29 -4.24
N THR A 174 28.75 -19.43 -3.53
CA THR A 174 29.68 -18.39 -3.07
C THR A 174 30.48 -17.73 -4.20
N ILE A 175 30.72 -16.41 -4.15
CA ILE A 175 31.92 -15.78 -4.73
C ILE A 175 32.44 -14.66 -3.81
N SER A 176 33.72 -14.77 -3.42
CA SER A 176 34.56 -13.75 -2.79
C SER A 176 35.24 -12.84 -3.84
N ASN A 177 35.61 -11.60 -3.52
CA ASN A 177 36.98 -11.24 -3.10
C ASN A 177 37.23 -9.70 -3.04
N ASN A 178 37.91 -9.30 -1.96
CA ASN A 178 38.95 -8.27 -1.80
C ASN A 178 38.78 -6.84 -2.36
N LYS A 179 38.69 -5.88 -1.42
CA LYS A 179 39.85 -5.12 -0.94
C LYS A 179 39.69 -4.72 0.51
#